data_AF-A0A524EE96-F1
#
_entry.id   AF-A0A524EE96-F1
#
_cell.length_a   1.000
_cell.length_b   1.000
_cell.length_c   1.000
_cell.angle_alpha   90.00
_cell.angle_beta   90.00
_cell.angle_gamma   90.00
#
_symmetry.space_group_name_H-M   'P 1'
#
loop_
_entity.id
_entity.type
_entity.pdbx_description
1 polymer ?
#
loop_
_entity_poly.entity_id
_entity_poly.type
_entity_poly.pdbx_seq_one_letter_code
_entity_poly.pdbx_strand_id
1 'polypeptide(L)'
;MANSEWNKIDFQSFVNNYSKDIVIDSAPTFLYSKKDKEHEAYNSLIAFFFILGSLFIYIALSIILISAYYNLIIFLFIVILLSITASILIINYLLTNVPIKPKEIWVEVYIGENKDNISHICLVFYPIFSGICHPNRAKNMIYKLYQKEVLGTKIDISQIEVYLQVNNEDATDYSVIGYYFQYGKGQKFKDERVNRNTWQFFPYSRSLNENYLAVANWDHQFEWLDDLELDYDKLHNIAPWVIQKWDEQSIKPLTDLYKKSLRWDLRKIESLPKIEPWKPNFNTTSFESFKAYKDLQIVNEVIEKFVEGNKDVKKIKDIKKDLFKIKAYFRDLKI
;
A
#
# COMPACT_ATOMS: atom_id res chain seq x y z
N MET A 1 7.33 4.55 27.64
CA MET A 1 8.23 3.97 26.61
C MET A 1 9.33 3.27 27.38
N ALA A 2 9.32 1.94 27.43
CA ALA A 2 10.40 1.17 28.04
C ALA A 2 11.66 1.34 27.16
N ASN A 3 12.84 1.42 27.78
CA ASN A 3 14.11 1.40 27.06
C ASN A 3 14.19 0.08 26.29
N SER A 4 13.89 0.14 24.99
CA SER A 4 14.07 -0.97 24.06
C SER A 4 15.57 -1.26 23.98
N GLU A 5 15.98 -2.51 24.22
CA GLU A 5 17.37 -2.97 24.10
C GLU A 5 17.84 -3.08 22.64
N TRP A 6 16.96 -2.77 21.68
CA TRP A 6 17.27 -2.78 20.26
C TRP A 6 18.13 -1.58 19.86
N ASN A 7 19.30 -1.88 19.31
CA ASN A 7 20.20 -0.89 18.72
C ASN A 7 20.04 -0.89 17.20
N LYS A 8 19.60 0.24 16.64
CA LYS A 8 19.58 0.41 15.19
C LYS A 8 21.02 0.44 14.66
N ILE A 9 21.28 -0.31 13.60
CA ILE A 9 22.57 -0.30 12.92
C ILE A 9 22.44 0.21 11.49
N ASP A 10 23.54 0.76 10.97
CA ASP A 10 23.63 1.15 9.56
C ASP A 10 23.60 -0.10 8.66
N PHE A 11 22.87 -0.01 7.55
CA PHE A 11 22.67 -1.14 6.65
C PHE A 11 23.97 -1.62 5.99
N GLN A 12 24.85 -0.69 5.59
CA GLN A 12 26.12 -1.09 4.99
C GLN A 12 27.03 -1.76 6.02
N SER A 13 27.02 -1.25 7.26
CA SER A 13 27.73 -1.87 8.38
C SER A 13 27.21 -3.28 8.68
N PHE A 14 25.89 -3.50 8.60
CA PHE A 14 25.30 -4.84 8.70
C PHE A 14 25.80 -5.77 7.60
N VAL A 15 25.71 -5.35 6.34
CA VAL A 15 26.12 -6.15 5.18
C VAL A 15 27.60 -6.55 5.28
N ASN A 16 28.46 -5.64 5.75
CA ASN A 16 29.88 -5.93 5.93
C ASN A 16 30.15 -7.00 7.00
N ASN A 17 29.30 -7.09 8.02
CA ASN A 17 29.47 -8.03 9.14
C ASN A 17 28.75 -9.37 8.93
N TYR A 18 27.63 -9.37 8.21
CA TYR A 18 26.69 -10.51 8.17
C TYR A 18 26.29 -10.95 6.75
N SER A 19 26.85 -10.36 5.70
CA SER A 19 26.40 -10.50 4.31
C SER A 19 25.02 -9.89 4.04
N LYS A 20 24.81 -9.51 2.77
CA LYS A 20 23.51 -9.07 2.25
C LYS A 20 22.54 -10.25 2.08
N ASP A 21 23.05 -11.46 1.92
CA ASP A 21 22.27 -12.67 1.64
C ASP A 21 21.25 -12.95 2.75
N ILE A 22 21.64 -12.76 4.02
CA ILE A 22 20.72 -12.89 5.17
C ILE A 22 19.47 -12.02 5.00
N VAL A 23 19.62 -10.80 4.47
CA VAL A 23 18.50 -9.88 4.24
C VAL A 23 17.58 -10.40 3.14
N ILE A 24 18.15 -10.93 2.06
CA ILE A 24 17.41 -11.41 0.89
C ILE A 24 16.68 -12.71 1.22
N ASP A 25 17.39 -13.65 1.83
CA ASP A 25 16.89 -14.97 2.17
C ASP A 25 15.83 -14.91 3.28
N SER A 26 15.96 -13.95 4.20
CA SER A 26 14.97 -13.72 5.27
C SER A 26 13.82 -12.81 4.85
N ALA A 27 13.82 -12.28 3.62
CA ALA A 27 12.77 -11.38 3.17
C ALA A 27 11.42 -12.12 3.03
N PRO A 28 10.34 -11.60 3.64
CA PRO A 28 9.03 -12.26 3.60
C PRO A 28 8.51 -12.34 2.15
N THR A 29 8.16 -13.54 1.71
CA THR A 29 7.51 -13.76 0.41
C THR A 29 6.02 -13.50 0.53
N PHE A 30 5.47 -12.69 -0.39
CA PHE A 30 4.06 -12.26 -0.32
C PHE A 30 3.15 -12.90 -1.36
N LEU A 31 1.88 -13.09 -1.00
CA LEU A 31 0.78 -13.24 -1.93
C LEU A 31 -0.02 -11.94 -1.99
N TYR A 32 -0.21 -11.37 -3.18
CA TYR A 32 -1.09 -10.22 -3.35
C TYR A 32 -2.13 -10.45 -4.46
N SER A 33 -3.31 -9.83 -4.28
CA SER A 33 -4.48 -10.06 -5.11
C SER A 33 -4.43 -9.22 -6.40
N LYS A 34 -4.68 -9.82 -7.57
CA LYS A 34 -4.88 -9.09 -8.83
C LYS A 34 -6.24 -8.37 -8.95
N LYS A 35 -7.15 -8.57 -7.99
CA LYS A 35 -8.51 -7.99 -8.04
C LYS A 35 -8.50 -6.51 -7.67
N ASP A 36 -7.54 -6.09 -6.87
CA ASP A 36 -7.49 -4.73 -6.36
C ASP A 36 -6.69 -3.88 -7.33
N LYS A 37 -7.34 -2.89 -7.93
CA LYS A 37 -6.81 -2.16 -9.09
C LYS A 37 -6.92 -0.66 -8.90
N GLU A 38 -6.00 0.07 -9.52
CA GLU A 38 -6.06 1.52 -9.67
C GLU A 38 -5.96 1.92 -11.14
N HIS A 39 -6.58 3.05 -11.48
CA HIS A 39 -6.36 3.69 -12.76
C HIS A 39 -5.02 4.44 -12.75
N GLU A 40 -4.13 4.11 -13.67
CA GLU A 40 -2.85 4.84 -13.83
C GLU A 40 -2.93 5.96 -14.88
N ALA A 41 -3.74 5.81 -15.93
CA ALA A 41 -3.75 6.75 -17.06
C ALA A 41 -4.70 7.96 -16.91
N TYR A 42 -4.66 8.65 -15.76
CA TYR A 42 -5.47 9.86 -15.54
C TYR A 42 -5.18 10.96 -16.57
N ASN A 43 -3.93 11.06 -17.05
CA ASN A 43 -3.57 12.01 -18.10
C ASN A 43 -4.25 11.68 -19.44
N SER A 44 -4.43 10.39 -19.77
CA SER A 44 -5.18 9.96 -20.95
C SER A 44 -6.66 10.37 -20.85
N LEU A 45 -7.25 10.30 -19.66
CA LEU A 45 -8.63 10.78 -19.44
C LEU A 45 -8.75 12.30 -19.58
N ILE A 46 -7.79 13.05 -19.04
CA ILE A 46 -7.76 14.51 -19.18
C ILE A 46 -7.62 14.89 -20.67
N ALA A 47 -6.67 14.28 -21.37
CA ALA A 47 -6.46 14.49 -22.81
C ALA A 47 -7.71 14.12 -23.62
N PHE A 48 -8.41 13.04 -23.26
CA PHE A 48 -9.67 12.65 -23.88
C PHE A 48 -10.71 13.77 -23.81
N PHE A 49 -10.93 14.36 -22.63
CA PHE A 49 -11.91 15.45 -22.49
C PHE A 49 -11.50 16.71 -23.27
N PHE A 50 -10.21 17.05 -23.33
CA PHE A 50 -9.74 18.16 -24.15
C PHE A 50 -9.97 17.93 -25.64
N ILE A 51 -9.66 16.73 -26.15
CA ILE A 51 -9.87 16.39 -27.57
C ILE A 51 -11.36 16.37 -27.91
N LEU A 52 -12.17 15.74 -27.06
CA LEU A 52 -13.62 15.66 -27.27
C LEU A 52 -14.29 17.04 -27.21
N GLY A 53 -13.89 17.88 -26.24
CA GLY A 53 -14.35 19.27 -26.15
C GLY A 53 -13.95 20.09 -27.38
N SER A 54 -12.70 19.96 -27.83
CA SER A 54 -12.22 20.63 -29.04
C SER A 54 -12.96 20.18 -30.29
N LEU A 55 -13.27 18.88 -30.40
CA LEU A 55 -14.07 18.31 -31.48
C LEU A 55 -15.48 18.93 -31.50
N PHE A 56 -16.15 19.04 -30.36
CA PHE A 56 -17.48 19.67 -30.30
C PHE A 56 -17.45 21.16 -30.66
N ILE A 57 -16.44 21.90 -30.20
CA ILE A 57 -16.24 23.31 -30.58
C ILE A 57 -16.03 23.42 -32.09
N TYR A 58 -15.18 22.56 -32.67
CA TYR A 58 -14.93 22.54 -34.10
C TYR A 58 -16.19 22.24 -34.91
N ILE A 59 -16.99 21.26 -34.50
CA ILE A 59 -18.28 20.93 -35.13
C ILE A 59 -19.23 22.13 -35.07
N ALA A 60 -19.37 22.75 -33.90
CA ALA A 60 -20.25 23.91 -33.72
C ALA A 60 -19.83 25.10 -34.61
N LEU A 61 -18.54 25.45 -34.63
CA LEU A 61 -18.01 26.52 -35.49
C LEU A 61 -18.18 26.19 -36.97
N SER A 62 -17.98 24.93 -37.37
CA SER A 62 -18.15 24.49 -38.76
C SER A 62 -19.60 24.61 -39.23
N ILE A 63 -20.57 24.33 -38.35
CA ILE A 63 -22.00 24.51 -38.64
C ILE A 63 -22.36 25.99 -38.75
N ILE A 64 -21.85 26.84 -37.84
CA ILE A 64 -22.10 28.28 -37.86
C ILE A 64 -21.52 28.93 -39.12
N LEU A 65 -20.32 28.52 -39.53
CA LEU A 65 -19.57 29.10 -40.65
C LEU A 65 -19.83 28.36 -41.97
N ILE A 66 -20.86 27.53 -42.03
CA ILE A 66 -21.12 26.62 -43.17
C ILE A 66 -21.28 27.38 -44.50
N SER A 67 -21.77 28.61 -44.46
CA SER A 67 -22.03 29.47 -45.62
C SER A 67 -20.80 30.15 -46.19
N ALA A 68 -19.68 30.20 -45.46
CA ALA A 68 -18.51 30.99 -45.84
C ALA A 68 -17.32 30.15 -46.36
N TYR A 69 -16.97 29.06 -45.66
CA TYR A 69 -15.72 28.33 -45.90
C TYR A 69 -15.83 26.80 -45.70
N TYR A 70 -17.00 26.20 -45.96
CA TYR A 70 -17.22 24.78 -45.68
C TYR A 70 -16.67 23.86 -46.76
N ASN A 71 -15.65 23.07 -46.39
CA ASN A 71 -15.19 21.93 -47.19
C ASN A 71 -15.56 20.62 -46.47
N LEU A 72 -16.49 19.88 -47.06
CA LEU A 72 -17.01 18.63 -46.49
C LEU A 72 -15.91 17.58 -46.28
N ILE A 73 -14.95 17.47 -47.20
CA ILE A 73 -13.89 16.45 -47.13
C ILE A 73 -12.97 16.74 -45.94
N ILE A 74 -12.52 17.99 -45.81
CA ILE A 74 -11.64 18.42 -44.70
C ILE A 74 -12.39 18.28 -43.36
N PHE A 75 -13.67 18.67 -43.34
CA PHE A 75 -14.52 18.52 -42.16
C PHE A 75 -14.60 17.06 -41.69
N LEU A 76 -14.97 16.14 -42.58
CA LEU A 76 -15.08 14.71 -42.27
C LEU A 76 -13.74 14.13 -41.81
N PHE A 77 -12.64 14.51 -42.47
CA PHE A 77 -11.30 14.03 -42.10
C PHE A 77 -10.92 14.41 -40.66
N ILE A 78 -11.11 15.69 -40.28
CA ILE A 78 -10.80 16.17 -38.92
C ILE A 78 -11.69 15.48 -37.89
N VAL A 79 -12.99 15.33 -38.17
CA VAL A 79 -13.94 14.66 -37.26
C VAL A 79 -13.53 13.20 -37.03
N ILE A 80 -13.19 12.46 -38.08
CA ILE A 80 -12.77 11.05 -37.98
C ILE A 80 -11.48 10.95 -37.17
N LEU A 81 -10.46 11.76 -37.48
CA LEU A 81 -9.16 11.71 -36.82
C LEU A 81 -9.26 12.00 -35.31
N LEU A 82 -9.98 13.05 -34.93
CA LEU A 82 -10.16 13.41 -33.51
C LEU A 82 -11.02 12.37 -32.78
N SER A 83 -12.02 11.78 -33.45
CA SER A 83 -12.83 10.71 -32.88
C SER A 83 -12.03 9.44 -32.61
N ILE A 84 -11.15 9.04 -33.55
CA ILE A 84 -10.23 7.90 -33.36
C ILE A 84 -9.29 8.18 -32.20
N THR A 85 -8.69 9.36 -32.15
CA THR A 85 -7.75 9.74 -31.08
C THR A 85 -8.44 9.73 -29.71
N ALA A 86 -9.64 10.31 -29.61
CA ALA A 86 -10.45 10.26 -28.39
C ALA A 86 -10.78 8.82 -27.99
N SER A 87 -11.16 7.97 -28.95
CA SER A 87 -11.45 6.54 -28.72
C SER A 87 -10.23 5.79 -28.16
N ILE A 88 -9.04 6.01 -28.72
CA ILE A 88 -7.79 5.41 -28.22
C ILE A 88 -7.51 5.86 -26.79
N LEU A 89 -7.66 7.15 -26.48
CA LEU A 89 -7.40 7.69 -25.15
C LEU A 89 -8.36 7.13 -24.08
N ILE A 90 -9.66 7.03 -24.40
CA ILE A 90 -10.63 6.45 -23.45
C ILE A 90 -10.42 4.95 -23.28
N ILE A 91 -10.12 4.22 -24.36
CA ILE A 91 -9.76 2.80 -24.29
C ILE A 91 -8.53 2.60 -23.41
N ASN A 92 -7.48 3.41 -23.61
CA ASN A 92 -6.28 3.35 -22.79
C ASN A 92 -6.59 3.62 -21.30
N TYR A 93 -7.43 4.61 -21.00
CA TYR A 93 -7.89 4.86 -19.62
C TYR A 93 -8.69 3.67 -19.02
N LEU A 94 -9.57 3.05 -19.80
CA LEU A 94 -10.38 1.91 -19.36
C LEU A 94 -9.53 0.64 -19.14
N LEU A 95 -8.52 0.42 -19.98
CA LEU A 95 -7.64 -0.76 -19.93
C LEU A 95 -6.52 -0.64 -18.88
N THR A 96 -6.13 0.57 -18.47
CA THR A 96 -5.06 0.83 -17.47
C THR A 96 -5.55 0.75 -16.02
N ASN A 97 -6.48 -0.16 -15.75
CA ASN A 97 -6.73 -0.63 -14.40
C ASN A 97 -5.62 -1.61 -14.00
N VAL A 98 -4.57 -1.09 -13.37
CA VAL A 98 -3.39 -1.84 -12.97
C VAL A 98 -3.59 -2.38 -11.56
N PRO A 99 -3.26 -3.66 -11.29
CA PRO A 99 -3.29 -4.19 -9.93
C PRO A 99 -2.45 -3.35 -8.97
N ILE A 100 -2.97 -3.12 -7.77
CA ILE A 100 -2.16 -2.66 -6.65
C ILE A 100 -1.15 -3.76 -6.36
N LYS A 101 0.13 -3.44 -6.54
CA LYS A 101 1.22 -4.40 -6.39
C LYS A 101 2.32 -3.86 -5.49
N PRO A 102 3.03 -4.74 -4.76
CA PRO A 102 4.32 -4.40 -4.18
C PRO A 102 5.28 -3.95 -5.29
N LYS A 103 6.00 -2.86 -5.05
CA LYS A 103 6.99 -2.29 -5.98
C LYS A 103 8.41 -2.62 -5.55
N GLU A 104 8.67 -2.45 -4.27
CA GLU A 104 9.96 -2.61 -3.61
C GLU A 104 9.71 -2.84 -2.12
N ILE A 105 10.75 -3.27 -1.41
CA ILE A 105 10.71 -3.46 0.03
C ILE A 105 11.88 -2.72 0.65
N TRP A 106 11.59 -1.88 1.63
CA TRP A 106 12.63 -1.17 2.36
C TRP A 106 12.96 -1.87 3.65
N VAL A 107 14.19 -1.75 4.13
CA VAL A 107 14.63 -2.46 5.33
C VAL A 107 15.37 -1.54 6.30
N GLU A 108 15.09 -1.70 7.59
CA GLU A 108 15.93 -1.24 8.69
C GLU A 108 16.40 -2.45 9.50
N VAL A 109 17.59 -2.34 10.08
CA VAL A 109 18.22 -3.44 10.81
C VAL A 109 18.48 -3.02 12.25
N TYR A 110 18.15 -3.92 13.16
CA TYR A 110 18.33 -3.75 14.59
C TYR A 110 19.04 -4.97 15.18
N ILE A 111 20.01 -4.72 16.05
CA ILE A 111 20.68 -5.74 16.85
C ILE A 111 20.20 -5.63 18.30
N GLY A 112 19.83 -6.76 18.88
CA GLY A 112 19.37 -6.90 20.25
C GLY A 112 20.41 -7.57 21.14
N GLU A 113 19.96 -8.46 22.02
CA GLU A 113 20.84 -9.18 22.94
C GLU A 113 21.85 -10.09 22.20
N ASN A 114 23.11 -10.03 22.65
CA ASN A 114 24.19 -10.92 22.25
C ASN A 114 24.62 -11.76 23.47
N LYS A 115 24.37 -13.07 23.41
CA LYS A 115 24.71 -14.04 24.47
C LYS A 115 25.20 -15.34 23.83
N ASP A 116 26.18 -15.97 24.47
CA ASP A 116 26.70 -17.28 24.08
C ASP A 116 27.08 -17.36 22.58
N ASN A 117 27.71 -16.28 22.09
CA ASN A 117 28.11 -16.12 20.69
C ASN A 117 26.95 -16.05 19.68
N ILE A 118 25.72 -15.84 20.14
CA ILE A 118 24.52 -15.68 19.31
C ILE A 118 24.02 -14.24 19.43
N SER A 119 23.89 -13.56 18.29
CA SER A 119 23.27 -12.24 18.18
C SER A 119 21.82 -12.37 17.74
N HIS A 120 20.91 -11.68 18.44
CA HIS A 120 19.54 -11.51 17.98
C HIS A 120 19.44 -10.31 17.05
N ILE A 121 18.89 -10.53 15.86
CA ILE A 121 18.70 -9.48 14.85
C ILE A 121 17.21 -9.36 14.53
N CYS A 122 16.76 -8.12 14.33
CA CYS A 122 15.45 -7.83 13.76
C CYS A 122 15.64 -7.07 12.45
N LEU A 123 15.11 -7.65 11.37
CA LEU A 123 14.94 -6.98 10.08
C LEU A 123 13.52 -6.43 10.03
N VAL A 124 13.40 -5.10 10.03
CA VAL A 124 12.11 -4.43 9.87
C VAL A 124 11.92 -4.12 8.39
N PHE A 125 11.07 -4.91 7.74
CA PHE A 125 10.73 -4.74 6.34
C PHE A 125 9.50 -3.84 6.18
N TYR A 126 9.56 -2.96 5.18
CA TYR A 126 8.51 -2.04 4.78
C TYR A 126 8.13 -2.27 3.32
N PRO A 127 7.19 -3.19 3.04
CA PRO A 127 6.69 -3.39 1.69
C PRO A 127 6.00 -2.13 1.18
N ILE A 128 6.40 -1.69 -0.02
CA ILE A 128 5.91 -0.47 -0.66
C ILE A 128 4.92 -0.85 -1.76
N PHE A 129 3.66 -0.45 -1.60
CA PHE A 129 2.59 -0.75 -2.54
C PHE A 129 2.33 0.42 -3.49
N SER A 130 1.94 0.10 -4.73
CA SER A 130 1.66 1.11 -5.75
C SER A 130 0.47 2.03 -5.42
N GLY A 131 -0.41 1.60 -4.51
CA GLY A 131 -1.65 2.29 -4.16
C GLY A 131 -2.36 1.61 -2.98
N ILE A 132 -3.50 2.17 -2.59
CA ILE A 132 -4.42 1.60 -1.59
C ILE A 132 -5.82 1.56 -2.19
N CYS A 133 -6.62 0.54 -1.86
CA CYS A 133 -8.03 0.55 -2.21
C CYS A 133 -8.90 0.27 -0.99
N HIS A 134 -10.06 0.93 -0.96
CA HIS A 134 -11.11 0.66 0.01
C HIS A 134 -12.32 0.00 -0.68
N PRO A 135 -12.93 -1.05 -0.11
CA PRO A 135 -14.16 -1.68 -0.63
C PRO A 135 -15.29 -0.69 -0.87
N ASN A 136 -15.42 0.32 -0.01
CA ASN A 136 -16.40 1.37 -0.16
C ASN A 136 -15.86 2.43 -1.13
N ARG A 137 -16.43 2.46 -2.35
CA ARG A 137 -15.98 3.37 -3.42
C ARG A 137 -16.00 4.84 -3.04
N ALA A 138 -16.97 5.26 -2.22
CA ALA A 138 -17.10 6.66 -1.83
C ALA A 138 -16.01 7.04 -0.81
N LYS A 139 -15.81 6.21 0.23
CA LYS A 139 -14.69 6.37 1.16
C LYS A 139 -13.34 6.28 0.46
N ASN A 140 -13.16 5.32 -0.46
CA ASN A 140 -11.96 5.20 -1.29
C ASN A 140 -11.60 6.50 -2.00
N MET A 141 -12.60 7.23 -2.50
CA MET A 141 -12.38 8.50 -3.18
C MET A 141 -11.86 9.59 -2.23
N ILE A 142 -12.39 9.63 -1.00
CA ILE A 142 -11.94 10.58 0.03
C ILE A 142 -10.53 10.23 0.50
N TYR A 143 -10.24 8.93 0.69
CA TYR A 143 -8.88 8.46 0.97
C TYR A 143 -7.87 8.87 -0.09
N LYS A 144 -8.22 8.72 -1.38
CA LYS A 144 -7.34 9.15 -2.47
C LYS A 144 -7.15 10.66 -2.51
N LEU A 145 -8.15 11.44 -2.10
CA LEU A 145 -8.01 12.89 -1.91
C LEU A 145 -7.05 13.20 -0.75
N TYR A 146 -7.17 12.51 0.38
CA TYR A 146 -6.25 12.64 1.51
C TYR A 146 -4.80 12.30 1.10
N GLN A 147 -4.57 11.14 0.47
CA GLN A 147 -3.26 10.74 -0.03
C GLN A 147 -2.64 11.80 -0.95
N LYS A 148 -3.44 12.36 -1.86
CA LYS A 148 -2.98 13.38 -2.80
C LYS A 148 -2.65 14.71 -2.12
N GLU A 149 -3.55 15.24 -1.28
CA GLU A 149 -3.41 16.59 -0.74
C GLU A 149 -2.51 16.62 0.52
N VAL A 150 -2.55 15.58 1.38
CA VAL A 150 -1.79 15.49 2.64
C VAL A 150 -0.48 14.72 2.47
N LEU A 151 -0.51 13.51 1.90
CA LEU A 151 0.70 12.69 1.78
C LEU A 151 1.53 13.05 0.54
N GLY A 152 0.92 13.65 -0.49
CA GLY A 152 1.60 14.02 -1.74
C GLY A 152 2.00 12.82 -2.62
N THR A 153 1.58 11.61 -2.25
CA THR A 153 1.87 10.37 -2.96
C THR A 153 0.70 9.40 -2.83
N LYS A 154 0.56 8.50 -3.80
CA LYS A 154 -0.43 7.40 -3.77
C LYS A 154 0.11 6.12 -3.16
N ILE A 155 1.43 6.05 -2.98
CA ILE A 155 2.11 4.88 -2.45
C ILE A 155 1.61 4.59 -1.05
N ASP A 156 1.46 3.32 -0.75
CA ASP A 156 1.18 2.85 0.60
C ASP A 156 2.30 1.97 1.14
N ILE A 157 2.38 1.87 2.47
CA ILE A 157 3.49 1.23 3.17
C ILE A 157 2.91 0.37 4.29
N SER A 158 3.44 -0.83 4.43
CA SER A 158 3.15 -1.71 5.57
C SER A 158 4.44 -2.05 6.30
N GLN A 159 4.34 -2.80 7.41
CA GLN A 159 5.50 -3.15 8.22
C GLN A 159 5.40 -4.61 8.67
N ILE A 160 6.51 -5.34 8.51
CA ILE A 160 6.71 -6.69 9.02
C ILE A 160 8.09 -6.74 9.68
N GLU A 161 8.14 -7.32 10.86
CA GLU A 161 9.39 -7.56 11.58
C GLU A 161 9.74 -9.04 11.44
N VAL A 162 10.98 -9.32 11.04
CA VAL A 162 11.53 -10.67 10.95
C VAL A 162 12.64 -10.80 11.98
N TYR A 163 12.49 -11.79 12.86
CA TYR A 163 13.41 -12.02 13.97
C TYR A 163 14.33 -13.19 13.65
N LEU A 164 15.62 -13.00 13.86
CA LEU A 164 16.69 -13.92 13.52
C LEU A 164 17.60 -14.17 14.72
N GLN A 165 18.24 -15.33 14.75
CA GLN A 165 19.44 -15.61 15.52
C GLN A 165 20.58 -15.89 14.57
N VAL A 166 21.72 -15.23 14.78
CA VAL A 166 22.92 -15.41 13.97
C VAL A 166 24.09 -15.79 14.86
N ASN A 167 24.83 -16.81 14.47
CA ASN A 167 26.08 -17.19 15.10
C ASN A 167 27.16 -16.15 14.76
N ASN A 168 27.80 -15.57 15.77
CA ASN A 168 28.80 -14.52 15.56
C ASN A 168 30.16 -15.09 15.09
N GLU A 169 30.42 -16.39 15.26
CA GLU A 169 31.62 -17.05 14.72
C GLU A 169 31.48 -17.35 13.22
N ASP A 170 30.25 -17.66 12.78
CA ASP A 170 29.92 -17.92 11.39
C ASP A 170 28.58 -17.27 11.03
N ALA A 171 28.64 -16.11 10.39
CA ALA A 171 27.45 -15.38 9.98
C ALA A 171 26.56 -16.15 8.98
N THR A 172 27.09 -17.18 8.32
CA THR A 172 26.30 -18.02 7.41
C THR A 172 25.42 -19.02 8.17
N ASP A 173 25.73 -19.27 9.45
CA ASP A 173 24.91 -20.05 10.38
C ASP A 173 23.90 -19.15 11.09
N TYR A 174 22.72 -19.03 10.48
CA TYR A 174 21.61 -18.28 11.04
C TYR A 174 20.28 -19.04 10.96
N SER A 175 19.36 -18.68 11.84
CA SER A 175 18.00 -19.19 11.84
C SER A 175 16.96 -18.09 11.99
N VAL A 176 15.89 -18.18 11.21
CA VAL A 176 14.72 -17.30 11.34
C VAL A 176 13.85 -17.83 12.48
N ILE A 177 13.62 -17.00 13.49
CA ILE A 177 12.75 -17.31 14.63
C ILE A 177 11.28 -17.21 14.21
N GLY A 178 10.92 -16.13 13.52
CA GLY A 178 9.57 -15.91 13.03
C GLY A 178 9.29 -14.47 12.63
N TYR A 179 8.01 -14.20 12.39
CA TYR A 179 7.47 -12.98 11.84
C TYR A 179 6.55 -12.28 12.85
N TYR A 180 6.58 -10.95 12.89
CA TYR A 180 5.69 -10.13 13.69
C TYR A 180 5.11 -9.00 12.84
N PHE A 181 3.79 -8.96 12.72
CA PHE A 181 3.10 -8.00 11.87
C PHE A 181 1.66 -7.76 12.33
N GLN A 182 1.02 -6.74 11.77
CA GLN A 182 -0.40 -6.45 12.00
C GLN A 182 -1.28 -7.56 11.44
N TYR A 183 -2.04 -8.20 12.32
CA TYR A 183 -2.88 -9.36 11.97
C TYR A 183 -4.37 -9.05 12.18
N GLY A 184 -5.15 -9.23 11.11
CA GLY A 184 -6.60 -8.99 11.12
C GLY A 184 -7.38 -10.17 11.70
N LYS A 185 -7.62 -10.18 13.02
CA LYS A 185 -8.31 -11.31 13.65
C LYS A 185 -9.84 -11.31 13.41
N GLY A 186 -10.36 -12.45 12.95
CA GLY A 186 -11.73 -12.90 13.21
C GLY A 186 -12.86 -12.21 12.42
N GLN A 187 -12.56 -11.61 11.27
CA GLN A 187 -13.58 -11.03 10.39
C GLN A 187 -13.28 -11.24 8.90
N LYS A 188 -14.32 -11.05 8.10
CA LYS A 188 -14.28 -11.14 6.64
C LYS A 188 -13.30 -10.15 6.04
N PHE A 189 -12.64 -10.56 4.97
CA PHE A 189 -11.82 -9.65 4.17
C PHE A 189 -12.64 -8.43 3.74
N LYS A 190 -12.08 -7.23 3.85
CA LYS A 190 -12.76 -5.96 3.51
C LYS A 190 -13.91 -5.56 4.45
N ASP A 191 -14.08 -6.21 5.60
CA ASP A 191 -14.95 -5.66 6.66
C ASP A 191 -14.27 -4.44 7.30
N GLU A 192 -15.00 -3.34 7.45
CA GLU A 192 -14.48 -2.13 8.08
C GLU A 192 -14.23 -2.31 9.60
N ARG A 193 -14.84 -3.34 10.19
CA ARG A 193 -14.82 -3.64 11.64
C ARG A 193 -13.71 -4.59 12.07
N VAL A 194 -12.85 -5.03 11.16
CA VAL A 194 -11.69 -5.88 11.51
C VAL A 194 -10.82 -5.15 12.53
N ASN A 195 -10.32 -5.87 13.55
CA ASN A 195 -9.35 -5.27 14.46
C ASN A 195 -8.01 -5.12 13.72
N ARG A 196 -7.55 -3.88 13.57
CA ARG A 196 -6.32 -3.50 12.84
C ARG A 196 -5.15 -3.16 13.75
N ASN A 197 -5.39 -3.11 15.07
CA ASN A 197 -4.40 -2.61 16.01
C ASN A 197 -3.49 -3.71 16.54
N THR A 198 -3.94 -4.96 16.46
CA THR A 198 -3.23 -6.10 17.03
C THR A 198 -2.08 -6.54 16.14
N TRP A 199 -0.88 -6.52 16.72
CA TRP A 199 0.28 -7.22 16.18
C TRP A 199 0.40 -8.59 16.82
N GLN A 200 0.81 -9.57 16.02
CA GLN A 200 0.91 -10.95 16.48
C GLN A 200 2.17 -11.61 15.93
N PHE A 201 2.74 -12.49 16.77
CA PHE A 201 3.91 -13.31 16.42
C PHE A 201 3.49 -14.62 15.78
N PHE A 202 4.22 -14.99 14.72
CA PHE A 202 4.08 -16.24 14.02
C PHE A 202 5.44 -16.92 13.90
N PRO A 203 5.60 -18.17 14.38
CA PRO A 203 6.86 -18.89 14.28
C PRO A 203 7.21 -19.18 12.81
N TYR A 204 8.51 -19.24 12.50
CA TYR A 204 8.99 -19.51 11.14
C TYR A 204 8.49 -20.85 10.56
N SER A 205 8.15 -21.82 11.42
CA SER A 205 7.53 -23.07 10.99
C SER A 205 6.26 -22.87 10.16
N ARG A 206 5.56 -21.72 10.31
CA ARG A 206 4.40 -21.36 9.49
C ARG A 206 4.73 -21.11 8.02
N SER A 207 5.95 -20.68 7.67
CA SER A 207 6.35 -20.48 6.26
C SER A 207 6.86 -21.75 5.56
N LEU A 208 6.98 -22.86 6.28
CA LEU A 208 7.41 -24.13 5.67
C LEU A 208 6.31 -24.70 4.76
N ASN A 209 6.69 -25.59 3.84
CA ASN A 209 5.77 -26.27 2.91
C ASN A 209 4.98 -25.33 1.98
N GLU A 210 5.66 -24.32 1.43
CA GLU A 210 5.06 -23.37 0.47
C GLU A 210 3.86 -22.57 1.02
N ASN A 211 3.83 -22.34 2.33
CA ASN A 211 2.88 -21.42 2.94
C ASN A 211 3.46 -19.99 2.94
N TYR A 212 2.69 -19.02 2.44
CA TYR A 212 3.17 -17.65 2.19
C TYR A 212 2.33 -16.61 2.92
N LEU A 213 2.91 -15.43 3.16
CA LEU A 213 2.21 -14.29 3.74
C LEU A 213 1.34 -13.61 2.68
N ALA A 214 0.03 -13.74 2.77
CA ALA A 214 -0.91 -13.00 1.95
C ALA A 214 -1.18 -11.59 2.48
N VAL A 215 -1.42 -10.67 1.55
CA VAL A 215 -1.75 -9.26 1.84
C VAL A 215 -3.17 -8.94 1.41
N ALA A 216 -3.91 -8.30 2.32
CA ALA A 216 -5.28 -7.86 2.09
C ALA A 216 -5.42 -6.45 1.55
N ASN A 217 -6.27 -6.23 0.55
CA ASN A 217 -6.57 -4.87 0.11
C ASN A 217 -7.82 -4.30 0.79
N TRP A 218 -7.58 -3.74 1.98
CA TRP A 218 -7.86 -2.36 2.34
C TRP A 218 -7.26 -2.08 3.72
N ASP A 219 -6.01 -1.61 3.74
CA ASP A 219 -5.09 -1.51 4.89
C ASP A 219 -4.21 -2.77 5.11
N HIS A 220 -3.75 -3.38 4.02
CA HIS A 220 -2.58 -4.28 3.93
C HIS A 220 -2.33 -5.20 5.13
N GLN A 221 -3.39 -5.84 5.61
CA GLN A 221 -3.27 -6.83 6.67
C GLN A 221 -2.62 -8.08 6.12
N PHE A 222 -1.69 -8.64 6.89
CA PHE A 222 -0.98 -9.85 6.51
C PHE A 222 -1.64 -11.05 7.17
N GLU A 223 -1.79 -12.14 6.44
CA GLU A 223 -2.31 -13.43 6.89
C GLU A 223 -1.52 -14.56 6.22
N TRP A 224 -1.59 -15.79 6.71
CA TRP A 224 -0.97 -16.93 6.02
C TRP A 224 -1.93 -17.57 5.01
N LEU A 225 -1.41 -18.29 4.01
CA LEU A 225 -2.22 -18.94 2.97
C LEU A 225 -3.17 -20.00 3.57
N ASP A 226 -2.72 -20.75 4.56
CA ASP A 226 -3.55 -21.74 5.27
C ASP A 226 -4.72 -21.08 6.03
N ASP A 227 -4.51 -19.90 6.61
CA ASP A 227 -5.59 -19.12 7.23
C ASP A 227 -6.63 -18.65 6.20
N LEU A 228 -6.22 -18.44 4.93
CA LEU A 228 -7.15 -18.10 3.85
C LEU A 228 -8.07 -19.28 3.50
N GLU A 229 -7.56 -20.52 3.52
CA GLU A 229 -8.32 -21.73 3.14
C GLU A 229 -9.50 -22.03 4.07
N LEU A 230 -9.48 -21.49 5.28
CA LEU A 230 -10.51 -21.72 6.28
C LEU A 230 -11.65 -20.69 6.21
N ASP A 231 -11.43 -19.55 5.55
CA ASP A 231 -12.42 -18.50 5.39
C ASP A 231 -13.01 -18.50 3.97
N TYR A 232 -14.16 -19.15 3.81
CA TYR A 232 -14.87 -19.31 2.52
C TYR A 232 -15.20 -17.96 1.81
N ASP A 233 -15.25 -16.84 2.52
CA ASP A 233 -15.40 -15.51 1.96
C ASP A 233 -14.06 -14.83 1.58
N LYS A 234 -12.93 -15.31 2.13
CA LYS A 234 -11.57 -15.06 1.62
C LYS A 234 -11.29 -15.92 0.37
N LEU A 235 -12.00 -17.05 0.22
CA LEU A 235 -11.94 -18.05 -0.86
C LEU A 235 -13.11 -17.99 -1.85
N HIS A 236 -13.02 -17.20 -2.92
CA HIS A 236 -13.65 -17.67 -4.16
C HIS A 236 -12.69 -18.61 -4.94
N ASN A 237 -12.01 -19.54 -4.25
CA ASN A 237 -11.14 -20.58 -4.80
C ASN A 237 -10.08 -20.09 -5.82
N ILE A 238 -9.04 -19.40 -5.34
CA ILE A 238 -7.93 -18.85 -6.13
C ILE A 238 -8.34 -17.57 -6.89
N ALA A 239 -8.54 -16.46 -6.16
CA ALA A 239 -8.29 -15.16 -6.81
C ALA A 239 -6.88 -15.25 -7.42
N PRO A 240 -6.61 -14.76 -8.64
CA PRO A 240 -5.28 -14.96 -9.21
C PRO A 240 -4.29 -14.16 -8.36
N TRP A 241 -3.61 -14.88 -7.48
CA TRP A 241 -2.57 -14.38 -6.61
C TRP A 241 -1.30 -14.28 -7.42
N VAL A 242 -0.45 -13.34 -7.02
CA VAL A 242 0.91 -13.28 -7.51
C VAL A 242 1.81 -13.47 -6.30
N ILE A 243 2.72 -14.43 -6.42
CA ILE A 243 3.80 -14.60 -5.46
C ILE A 243 4.84 -13.52 -5.76
N GLN A 244 5.02 -12.60 -4.82
CA GLN A 244 6.11 -11.63 -4.85
C GLN A 244 7.29 -12.22 -4.08
N LYS A 245 8.35 -12.58 -4.83
CA LYS A 245 9.68 -12.82 -4.29
C LYS A 245 10.51 -11.56 -4.43
N TRP A 246 11.47 -11.39 -3.53
CA TRP A 246 12.35 -10.23 -3.53
C TRP A 246 13.71 -10.59 -4.09
N ASP A 247 14.32 -9.61 -4.72
CA ASP A 247 15.66 -9.69 -5.28
C ASP A 247 16.50 -8.54 -4.76
N GLU A 248 17.77 -8.58 -5.12
CA GLU A 248 18.75 -7.57 -4.73
C GLU A 248 18.43 -6.15 -5.17
N GLN A 249 17.62 -5.97 -6.21
CA GLN A 249 17.30 -4.67 -6.79
C GLN A 249 16.05 -4.07 -6.13
N SER A 250 15.17 -4.93 -5.64
CA SER A 250 13.90 -4.57 -4.99
C SER A 250 14.03 -4.36 -3.49
N ILE A 251 15.05 -4.94 -2.83
CA ILE A 251 15.37 -4.67 -1.42
C ILE A 251 16.28 -3.44 -1.32
N LYS A 252 15.85 -2.43 -0.58
CA LYS A 252 16.62 -1.18 -0.39
C LYS A 252 16.72 -0.79 1.08
N PRO A 253 17.83 -0.21 1.54
CA PRO A 253 17.89 0.36 2.88
C PRO A 253 16.93 1.54 3.01
N LEU A 254 16.20 1.62 4.12
CA LEU A 254 15.37 2.78 4.42
C LEU A 254 16.24 3.95 4.92
N THR A 255 16.43 4.94 4.05
CA THR A 255 17.20 6.15 4.35
C THR A 255 16.30 7.30 4.82
N ASP A 256 16.88 8.29 5.49
CA ASP A 256 16.13 9.49 5.90
C ASP A 256 15.61 10.30 4.70
N LEU A 257 16.30 10.25 3.55
CA LEU A 257 15.82 10.83 2.31
C LEU A 257 14.52 10.18 1.83
N TYR A 258 14.42 8.85 1.93
CA TYR A 258 13.21 8.10 1.63
C TYR A 258 12.09 8.38 2.64
N LYS A 259 12.41 8.45 3.94
CA LYS A 259 11.42 8.84 4.97
C LYS A 259 10.86 10.24 4.70
N LYS A 260 11.72 11.19 4.35
CA LYS A 260 11.30 12.57 4.02
C LYS A 260 10.43 12.63 2.76
N SER A 261 10.78 11.89 1.71
CA SER A 261 10.02 11.89 0.46
C SER A 261 8.61 11.28 0.61
N LEU A 262 8.45 10.31 1.52
CA LEU A 262 7.16 9.68 1.81
C LEU A 262 6.37 10.34 2.94
N ARG A 263 6.87 11.45 3.51
CA ARG A 263 6.28 12.13 4.68
C ARG A 263 6.03 11.14 5.84
N TRP A 264 7.07 10.38 6.19
CA TRP A 264 7.00 9.28 7.14
C TRP A 264 6.28 9.63 8.46
N ASP A 265 6.53 10.83 8.99
CA ASP A 265 5.93 11.31 10.25
C ASP A 265 4.39 11.39 10.21
N LEU A 266 3.82 11.61 9.02
CA LEU A 266 2.36 11.65 8.84
C LEU A 266 1.76 10.25 8.88
N ARG A 267 2.51 9.23 8.45
CA ARG A 267 2.09 7.83 8.32
C ARG A 267 2.10 7.05 9.64
N LYS A 268 2.63 7.63 10.73
CA LYS A 268 2.68 7.03 12.09
C LYS A 268 3.21 5.58 12.12
N ILE A 269 4.18 5.27 11.28
CA ILE A 269 4.86 3.97 11.27
C ILE A 269 5.94 3.99 12.36
N GLU A 270 5.85 3.07 13.32
CA GLU A 270 6.81 2.95 14.42
C GLU A 270 8.00 2.10 13.97
N SER A 271 9.16 2.74 13.87
CA SER A 271 10.36 2.17 13.27
C SER A 271 11.09 1.16 14.18
N LEU A 272 10.77 1.12 15.47
CA LEU A 272 11.43 0.25 16.45
C LEU A 272 10.78 -1.15 16.50
N PRO A 273 11.60 -2.23 16.62
CA PRO A 273 11.08 -3.57 16.85
C PRO A 273 10.28 -3.66 18.15
N LYS A 274 9.21 -4.46 18.13
CA LYS A 274 8.21 -4.48 19.21
C LYS A 274 8.41 -5.61 20.22
N ILE A 275 9.03 -6.72 19.81
CA ILE A 275 9.27 -7.87 20.68
C ILE A 275 10.76 -8.09 20.90
N GLU A 276 11.09 -8.80 21.97
CA GLU A 276 12.45 -9.16 22.36
C GLU A 276 12.52 -10.69 22.43
N PRO A 277 12.96 -11.38 21.36
CA PRO A 277 12.87 -12.84 21.26
C PRO A 277 13.71 -13.60 22.27
N TRP A 278 14.67 -12.94 22.93
CA TRP A 278 15.44 -13.50 24.05
C TRP A 278 14.67 -13.53 25.38
N LYS A 279 13.53 -12.84 25.49
CA LYS A 279 12.72 -12.85 26.71
C LYS A 279 11.75 -14.04 26.75
N PRO A 280 11.50 -14.64 27.92
CA PRO A 280 10.49 -15.68 28.07
C PRO A 280 9.11 -15.21 27.60
N ASN A 281 8.34 -16.10 26.97
CA ASN A 281 6.97 -15.85 26.50
C ASN A 281 6.82 -14.74 25.43
N PHE A 282 7.90 -14.35 24.74
CA PHE A 282 7.83 -13.37 23.64
C PHE A 282 6.77 -13.74 22.59
N ASN A 283 6.59 -15.04 22.33
CA ASN A 283 5.67 -15.59 21.35
C ASN A 283 4.17 -15.33 21.64
N THR A 284 3.81 -15.05 22.90
CA THR A 284 2.44 -14.69 23.30
C THR A 284 2.24 -13.18 23.45
N THR A 285 3.28 -12.39 23.18
CA THR A 285 3.24 -10.93 23.32
C THR A 285 2.45 -10.32 22.17
N SER A 286 1.29 -9.73 22.48
CA SER A 286 0.51 -8.93 21.54
C SER A 286 0.74 -7.44 21.79
N PHE A 287 0.94 -6.67 20.73
CA PHE A 287 1.08 -5.23 20.79
C PHE A 287 -0.14 -4.58 20.14
N GLU A 288 -0.78 -3.63 20.84
CA GLU A 288 -1.94 -2.88 20.34
C GLU A 288 -1.51 -1.48 19.89
N SER A 289 -1.44 -1.27 18.58
CA SER A 289 -1.12 0.02 17.99
C SER A 289 -2.36 0.88 17.82
N PHE A 290 -2.64 1.78 18.77
CA PHE A 290 -3.77 2.72 18.71
C PHE A 290 -3.79 3.64 17.47
N LYS A 291 -2.71 3.66 16.68
CA LYS A 291 -2.47 4.61 15.59
C LYS A 291 -2.30 3.95 14.22
N ALA A 292 -2.43 2.63 14.11
CA ALA A 292 -2.18 1.86 12.89
C ALA A 292 -2.99 2.34 11.66
N TYR A 293 -4.20 2.87 11.88
CA TYR A 293 -5.09 3.35 10.81
C TYR A 293 -5.45 4.83 10.96
N LYS A 294 -4.53 5.69 11.43
CA LYS A 294 -4.78 7.14 11.60
C LYS A 294 -5.37 7.78 10.34
N ASP A 295 -4.88 7.40 9.16
CA ASP A 295 -5.35 7.96 7.90
C ASP A 295 -6.85 7.66 7.68
N LEU A 296 -7.32 6.47 8.06
CA LEU A 296 -8.75 6.12 8.10
C LEU A 296 -9.51 6.95 9.13
N GLN A 297 -8.96 7.11 10.35
CA GLN A 297 -9.60 7.92 11.39
C GLN A 297 -9.82 9.35 10.90
N ILE A 298 -8.80 9.96 10.30
CA ILE A 298 -8.88 11.30 9.69
C ILE A 298 -9.95 11.33 8.61
N VAL A 299 -9.99 10.33 7.71
CA VAL A 299 -11.00 10.27 6.64
C VAL A 299 -12.41 10.15 7.21
N ASN A 300 -12.61 9.30 8.22
CA ASN A 300 -13.92 9.13 8.87
C ASN A 300 -14.34 10.40 9.60
N GLU A 301 -13.45 11.05 10.34
CA GLU A 301 -13.71 12.33 11.01
C GLU A 301 -14.12 13.42 10.00
N VAL A 302 -13.45 13.47 8.85
CA VAL A 302 -13.78 14.41 7.77
C VAL A 302 -15.13 14.09 7.14
N ILE A 303 -15.46 12.81 6.95
CA ILE A 303 -16.79 12.41 6.50
C ILE A 303 -17.85 12.88 7.48
N GLU A 304 -17.67 12.63 8.78
CA GLU A 304 -18.61 13.04 9.82
C GLU A 304 -18.76 14.56 9.90
N LYS A 305 -17.69 15.31 9.65
CA LYS A 305 -17.70 16.77 9.70
C LYS A 305 -18.41 17.43 8.52
N PHE A 306 -18.28 16.88 7.32
CA PHE A 306 -18.72 17.55 6.09
C PHE A 306 -19.95 16.93 5.42
N VAL A 307 -20.30 15.68 5.72
CA VAL A 307 -21.43 14.99 5.12
C VAL A 307 -22.62 15.02 6.07
N GLU A 308 -23.66 15.78 5.72
CA GLU A 308 -24.88 15.90 6.52
C GLU A 308 -25.65 14.58 6.56
N GLY A 309 -26.02 14.11 7.76
CA GLY A 309 -26.76 12.87 7.99
C GLY A 309 -25.85 11.70 8.37
N ASN A 310 -26.19 11.04 9.48
CA ASN A 310 -25.36 10.04 10.16
C ASN A 310 -24.69 8.98 9.25
N LYS A 311 -23.36 9.11 9.13
CA LYS A 311 -22.31 8.09 9.34
C LYS A 311 -22.10 6.95 8.34
N ASP A 312 -22.93 6.72 7.33
CA ASP A 312 -22.72 5.59 6.41
C ASP A 312 -22.71 5.99 4.93
N VAL A 313 -21.63 6.67 4.53
CA VAL A 313 -21.37 7.04 3.14
C VAL A 313 -21.12 5.78 2.32
N LYS A 314 -22.10 5.37 1.51
CA LYS A 314 -22.00 4.16 0.65
C LYS A 314 -21.83 4.50 -0.83
N LYS A 315 -22.34 5.63 -1.30
CA LYS A 315 -22.37 5.98 -2.72
C LYS A 315 -21.65 7.31 -2.98
N ILE A 316 -21.02 7.41 -4.15
CA ILE A 316 -20.29 8.63 -4.56
C ILE A 316 -21.21 9.85 -4.58
N LYS A 317 -22.49 9.67 -4.92
CA LYS A 317 -23.48 10.75 -4.92
C LYS A 317 -23.63 11.43 -3.55
N ASP A 318 -23.38 10.69 -2.46
CA ASP A 318 -23.58 11.15 -1.08
C ASP A 318 -22.50 12.17 -0.68
N ILE A 319 -21.33 12.12 -1.33
CA ILE A 319 -20.20 13.01 -1.04
C ILE A 319 -19.92 14.04 -2.13
N LYS A 320 -20.55 13.90 -3.30
CA LYS A 320 -20.22 14.65 -4.52
C LYS A 320 -20.22 16.17 -4.31
N LYS A 321 -21.19 16.70 -3.54
CA LYS A 321 -21.34 18.14 -3.29
C LYS A 321 -20.24 18.68 -2.36
N ASP A 322 -19.72 17.85 -1.46
CA ASP A 322 -18.78 18.26 -0.42
C ASP A 322 -17.32 17.95 -0.75
N LEU A 323 -17.04 17.26 -1.87
CA LEU A 323 -15.67 16.96 -2.32
C LEU A 323 -14.76 18.18 -2.39
N PHE A 324 -15.28 19.32 -2.86
CA PHE A 324 -14.49 20.54 -2.95
C PHE A 324 -14.12 21.07 -1.57
N LYS A 325 -15.05 21.03 -0.61
CA LYS A 325 -14.82 21.43 0.78
C LYS A 325 -13.84 20.48 1.48
N ILE A 326 -14.04 19.17 1.32
CA ILE A 326 -13.18 18.11 1.84
C ILE A 326 -11.75 18.26 1.30
N LYS A 327 -11.61 18.51 0.00
CA LYS A 327 -10.30 18.75 -0.64
C LYS A 327 -9.61 19.99 -0.08
N ALA A 328 -10.35 21.11 0.08
CA ALA A 328 -9.81 22.32 0.68
C ALA A 328 -9.35 22.06 2.12
N TYR A 329 -10.15 21.36 2.92
CA TYR A 329 -9.80 20.98 4.29
C TYR A 329 -8.51 20.14 4.36
N PHE A 330 -8.36 19.13 3.50
CA PHE A 330 -7.12 18.33 3.46
C PHE A 330 -5.91 19.14 3.04
N ARG A 331 -6.08 20.14 2.17
CA ARG A 331 -5.00 21.05 1.81
C ARG A 331 -4.55 21.91 2.99
N ASP A 332 -5.48 22.33 3.83
CA ASP A 332 -5.18 23.16 5.00
C ASP A 332 -4.54 22.33 6.14
N LEU A 333 -4.84 21.02 6.21
CA LEU A 333 -4.14 20.07 7.10
C LEU A 333 -2.67 19.83 6.74
N LYS A 334 -2.21 20.34 5.59
CA LYS A 334 -0.82 20.20 5.12
C LYS A 334 0.14 21.16 5.86
N ILE A 335 -0.40 22.13 6.61
CA ILE A 335 0.35 23.19 7.31
C ILE A 335 1.08 22.63 8.53
#